data_AF-A0A8T3UZG6-F1
#
_entry.id   AF-A0A8T3UZG6-F1
#
_cell.length_a   1.000
_cell.length_b   1.000
_cell.length_c   1.000
_cell.angle_alpha   90.00
_cell.angle_beta   90.00
_cell.angle_gamma   90.00
#
_symmetry.space_group_name_H-M   'P 1'
#
loop_
_entity.id
_entity.type
_entity.pdbx_description
1 polymer ?
#
loop_
_entity_poly.entity_id
_entity_poly.type
_entity_poly.pdbx_seq_one_letter_code
_entity_poly.pdbx_strand_id
1 'polypeptide(L)'
;EEKRLQQEWNDAHPVEVAERNYEQARAELNQANKDVARNQERQAKAVQVYNSRKSELDAANKTLADAKAEIKQFERFAREPMAAGHRMWQMAGLKAQRAQTDVNNKKAAFDAAAKEKSDADVALSSALERRKQKENKEKDAKAKLDKESKRNKPGKATGKGKPVNNKWLNNAGKDLGSPVPDRIANKLRDKEFKSFDDFRKKFWEEVSKDPELSKQFSRNNNDRMKVGKAPKTRTQDVSGKRTSFELHHEKPISQNGGVYDMDNISVVTPKRHIDIHRGK
;
A
#
# COMPACT_ATOMS: atom_id res chain seq x y z
N GLU A 1 4.83 -13.04 -21.03
CA GLU A 1 6.22 -13.39 -20.69
C GLU A 1 6.84 -12.48 -19.64
N GLU A 2 6.82 -11.16 -19.82
CA GLU A 2 7.40 -10.20 -18.86
C GLU A 2 6.91 -10.35 -17.41
N LYS A 3 5.60 -10.48 -17.19
CA LYS A 3 5.03 -10.71 -15.85
C LYS A 3 5.56 -11.98 -15.19
N ARG A 4 5.81 -13.04 -15.98
CA ARG A 4 6.35 -14.32 -15.50
C ARG A 4 7.80 -14.16 -15.08
N LEU A 5 8.62 -13.53 -15.91
CA LEU A 5 10.03 -13.24 -15.61
C LEU A 5 10.17 -12.34 -14.38
N GLN A 6 9.28 -11.35 -14.24
CA GLN A 6 9.24 -10.49 -13.05
C GLN A 6 8.90 -11.28 -11.78
N GLN A 7 7.94 -12.21 -11.85
CA GLN A 7 7.61 -13.07 -10.71
C GLN A 7 8.78 -13.97 -10.32
N GLU A 8 9.44 -14.59 -11.30
CA GLU A 8 10.63 -15.42 -11.06
C GLU A 8 11.76 -14.63 -10.38
N TRP A 9 11.95 -13.38 -10.79
CA TRP A 9 12.91 -12.48 -10.15
C TRP A 9 12.46 -12.12 -8.72
N ASN A 10 11.18 -11.82 -8.51
CA ASN A 10 10.64 -11.44 -7.21
C ASN A 10 10.87 -12.53 -6.15
N ASP A 11 10.63 -13.79 -6.52
CA ASP A 11 10.79 -14.94 -5.62
C ASP A 11 12.26 -15.16 -5.20
N ALA A 12 13.21 -14.73 -6.03
CA ALA A 12 14.64 -14.85 -5.77
C ALA A 12 15.24 -13.64 -5.02
N HIS A 13 14.54 -12.51 -5.00
CA HIS A 13 15.01 -11.22 -4.45
C HIS A 13 14.01 -10.63 -3.44
N PRO A 14 13.73 -11.34 -2.33
CA PRO A 14 12.66 -10.96 -1.40
C PRO A 14 12.88 -9.61 -0.71
N VAL A 15 14.14 -9.19 -0.49
CA VAL A 15 14.46 -7.90 0.16
C VAL A 15 14.18 -6.77 -0.81
N GLU A 16 14.66 -6.88 -2.04
CA GLU A 16 14.48 -5.89 -3.10
C GLU A 16 13.01 -5.75 -3.49
N VAL A 17 12.24 -6.85 -3.45
CA VAL A 17 10.78 -6.81 -3.61
C VAL A 17 10.12 -6.07 -2.45
N ALA A 18 10.52 -6.33 -1.21
CA ALA A 18 9.98 -5.63 -0.05
C ALA A 18 10.31 -4.14 -0.09
N GLU A 19 11.51 -3.78 -0.55
CA GLU A 19 11.95 -2.41 -0.75
C GLU A 19 11.14 -1.70 -1.83
N ARG A 20 10.97 -2.33 -3.00
CA ARG A 20 10.10 -1.79 -4.06
C ARG A 20 8.67 -1.57 -3.58
N ASN A 21 8.11 -2.51 -2.83
CA ASN A 21 6.75 -2.41 -2.30
C ASN A 21 6.63 -1.27 -1.27
N TYR A 22 7.66 -1.07 -0.44
CA TYR A 22 7.74 0.04 0.50
C TYR A 22 7.80 1.38 -0.24
N GLU A 23 8.65 1.53 -1.24
CA GLU A 23 8.74 2.77 -2.03
C GLU A 23 7.43 3.07 -2.77
N GLN A 24 6.76 2.05 -3.32
CA GLN A 24 5.41 2.20 -3.89
C GLN A 24 4.38 2.66 -2.85
N ALA A 25 4.35 2.05 -1.67
CA ALA A 25 3.43 2.43 -0.60
C ALA A 25 3.70 3.87 -0.10
N ARG A 26 4.96 4.26 0.00
CA ARG A 26 5.39 5.61 0.36
C ARG A 26 4.97 6.63 -0.69
N ALA A 27 5.11 6.31 -1.98
CA ALA A 27 4.62 7.15 -3.06
C ALA A 27 3.09 7.31 -3.05
N GLU A 28 2.35 6.23 -2.80
CA GLU A 28 0.89 6.27 -2.63
C GLU A 28 0.46 7.15 -1.45
N LEU A 29 1.16 7.06 -0.31
CA LEU A 29 0.91 7.93 0.85
C LEU A 29 1.19 9.40 0.53
N ASN A 30 2.30 9.70 -0.16
CA ASN A 30 2.61 11.05 -0.60
C ASN A 30 1.53 11.62 -1.53
N GLN A 31 0.99 10.79 -2.43
CA GLN A 31 -0.12 11.20 -3.28
C GLN A 31 -1.40 11.46 -2.47
N ALA A 32 -1.74 10.58 -1.52
CA ALA A 32 -2.89 10.79 -0.63
C ALA A 32 -2.77 12.05 0.24
N ASN A 33 -1.55 12.40 0.69
CA ASN A 33 -1.30 13.65 1.40
C ASN A 33 -1.57 14.88 0.52
N LYS A 34 -1.14 14.85 -0.75
CA LYS A 34 -1.47 15.91 -1.72
C LYS A 34 -2.98 16.01 -1.97
N ASP A 35 -3.67 14.87 -2.02
CA ASP A 35 -5.13 14.84 -2.19
C ASP A 35 -5.86 15.48 -1.01
N VAL A 36 -5.40 15.23 0.22
CA VAL A 36 -5.93 15.89 1.42
C VAL A 36 -5.71 17.40 1.35
N ALA A 37 -4.50 17.85 1.01
CA ALA A 37 -4.19 19.28 0.88
C ALA A 37 -5.11 19.97 -0.15
N ARG A 38 -5.31 19.36 -1.32
CA ARG A 38 -6.24 19.88 -2.35
C ARG A 38 -7.68 19.98 -1.85
N ASN A 39 -8.15 19.00 -1.07
CA ASN A 39 -9.51 19.03 -0.51
C ASN A 39 -9.64 20.05 0.62
N GLN A 40 -8.60 20.28 1.43
CA GLN A 40 -8.57 21.35 2.43
C GLN A 40 -8.68 22.73 1.76
N GLU A 41 -7.94 22.97 0.68
CA GLU A 41 -8.05 24.21 -0.10
C GLU A 41 -9.45 24.40 -0.69
N ARG A 42 -10.03 23.34 -1.27
CA ARG A 42 -11.41 23.36 -1.79
C ARG A 42 -12.42 23.71 -0.70
N GLN A 43 -12.31 23.08 0.47
CA GLN A 43 -13.19 23.33 1.62
C GLN A 43 -13.05 24.78 2.10
N ALA A 44 -11.83 25.29 2.25
CA ALA A 44 -11.59 26.67 2.67
C ALA A 44 -12.22 27.68 1.70
N LYS A 45 -12.07 27.46 0.39
CA LYS A 45 -12.72 28.26 -0.66
C LYS A 45 -14.25 28.15 -0.57
N ALA A 46 -14.80 26.96 -0.39
CA ALA A 46 -16.24 26.76 -0.28
C ALA A 46 -16.82 27.48 0.95
N VAL A 47 -16.13 27.47 2.09
CA VAL A 47 -16.51 28.22 3.30
C VAL A 47 -16.51 29.72 3.03
N GLN A 48 -15.49 30.25 2.37
CA GLN A 48 -15.43 31.67 2.00
C GLN A 48 -16.60 32.08 1.09
N VAL A 49 -16.87 31.28 0.05
CA VAL A 49 -17.99 31.54 -0.88
C VAL A 49 -19.33 31.45 -0.16
N TYR A 50 -19.52 30.45 0.69
CA TYR A 50 -20.73 30.31 1.50
C TYR A 50 -21.00 31.57 2.34
N ASN A 51 -19.99 32.05 3.07
CA ASN A 51 -20.11 33.26 3.90
C ASN A 51 -20.44 34.51 3.05
N SER A 52 -19.79 34.65 1.89
CA SER A 52 -20.07 35.76 0.96
C SER A 52 -21.49 35.71 0.42
N ARG A 53 -21.97 34.56 -0.06
CA ARG A 53 -23.34 34.40 -0.58
C ARG A 53 -24.40 34.56 0.50
N LYS A 54 -24.09 34.15 1.73
CA LYS A 54 -24.96 34.39 2.89
C LYS A 54 -25.17 35.89 3.12
N SER A 55 -24.10 36.67 3.18
CA SER A 55 -24.18 38.11 3.37
C SER A 55 -24.94 38.82 2.24
N GLU A 56 -24.75 38.39 0.97
CA GLU A 56 -25.50 38.91 -0.17
C GLU A 56 -27.01 38.63 -0.06
N LEU A 57 -27.38 37.41 0.35
CA LEU A 57 -28.78 37.04 0.56
C LEU A 57 -29.41 37.83 1.71
N ASP A 58 -28.69 37.98 2.82
CA ASP A 58 -29.14 38.75 3.98
C ASP A 58 -29.38 40.23 3.60
N ALA A 59 -28.49 40.82 2.78
CA ALA A 59 -28.67 42.17 2.25
C ALA A 59 -29.87 42.29 1.30
N ALA A 60 -30.04 41.35 0.36
CA ALA A 60 -31.17 41.35 -0.57
C ALA A 60 -32.51 41.20 0.17
N ASN A 61 -32.56 40.35 1.20
CA ASN A 61 -33.73 40.17 2.06
C ASN A 61 -34.09 41.47 2.80
N LYS A 62 -33.09 42.22 3.27
CA LYS A 62 -33.31 43.53 3.89
C LYS A 62 -33.92 44.52 2.88
N THR A 63 -33.37 44.61 1.66
CA THR A 63 -33.92 45.48 0.60
C THR A 63 -35.37 45.11 0.25
N LEU A 64 -35.69 43.81 0.20
CA LEU A 64 -37.06 43.36 -0.01
C LEU A 64 -37.99 43.75 1.14
N ALA A 65 -37.53 43.64 2.39
CA ALA A 65 -38.29 44.06 3.56
C ALA A 65 -38.59 45.56 3.53
N ASP A 66 -37.58 46.39 3.20
CA ASP A 66 -37.73 47.84 3.06
C ASP A 66 -38.73 48.19 1.94
N ALA A 67 -38.66 47.51 0.78
CA ALA A 67 -39.60 47.72 -0.32
C ALA A 67 -41.05 47.30 0.04
N LYS A 68 -41.22 46.23 0.83
CA LYS A 68 -42.54 45.81 1.34
C LYS A 68 -43.10 46.82 2.34
N ALA A 69 -42.26 47.41 3.19
CA ALA A 69 -42.66 48.48 4.10
C ALA A 69 -43.11 49.74 3.34
N GLU A 70 -42.41 50.10 2.25
CA GLU A 70 -42.77 51.22 1.37
C GLU A 70 -44.12 50.98 0.67
N ILE A 71 -44.41 49.77 0.19
CA ILE A 71 -45.75 49.43 -0.34
C ILE A 71 -46.83 49.68 0.71
N LYS A 72 -46.61 49.20 1.94
CA LYS A 72 -47.55 49.35 3.05
C LYS A 72 -47.79 50.82 3.41
N GLN A 73 -46.77 51.68 3.30
CA GLN A 73 -46.89 53.12 3.53
C GLN A 73 -47.86 53.80 2.55
N PHE A 74 -47.85 53.38 1.28
CA PHE A 74 -48.69 53.98 0.23
C PHE A 74 -49.99 53.20 -0.05
N GLU A 75 -50.26 52.11 0.68
CA GLU A 75 -51.40 51.21 0.47
C GLU A 75 -52.76 51.92 0.52
N ARG A 76 -52.88 52.99 1.32
CA ARG A 76 -54.09 53.84 1.38
C ARG A 76 -54.48 54.44 0.02
N PHE A 77 -53.52 54.66 -0.87
CA PHE A 77 -53.74 55.23 -2.21
C PHE A 77 -54.02 54.16 -3.29
N ALA A 78 -54.09 52.88 -2.92
CA ALA A 78 -54.28 51.79 -3.89
C ALA A 78 -55.60 51.89 -4.67
N ARG A 79 -56.64 52.48 -4.07
CA ARG A 79 -57.97 52.68 -4.67
C ARG A 79 -58.24 54.12 -5.11
N GLU A 80 -57.22 54.96 -5.19
CA GLU A 80 -57.33 56.38 -5.56
C GLU A 80 -56.51 56.69 -6.83
N PRO A 81 -56.98 56.32 -8.04
CA PRO A 81 -56.16 56.37 -9.26
C PRO A 81 -55.63 57.77 -9.62
N MET A 82 -56.33 58.82 -9.17
CA MET A 82 -55.99 60.21 -9.46
C MET A 82 -55.10 60.86 -8.38
N ALA A 83 -54.85 60.18 -7.26
CA ALA A 83 -53.98 60.70 -6.20
C ALA A 83 -52.50 60.52 -6.57
N ALA A 84 -51.66 61.53 -6.27
CA ALA A 84 -50.21 61.42 -6.49
C ALA A 84 -49.57 60.21 -5.77
N GLY A 85 -50.13 59.82 -4.62
CA GLY A 85 -49.71 58.65 -3.86
C GLY A 85 -49.97 57.31 -4.58
N HIS A 86 -50.88 57.25 -5.56
CA HIS A 86 -51.13 56.04 -6.35
C HIS A 86 -49.93 55.68 -7.23
N ARG A 87 -49.28 56.66 -7.86
CA ARG A 87 -48.02 56.43 -8.60
C ARG A 87 -46.90 55.94 -7.68
N MET A 88 -46.80 56.50 -6.47
CA MET A 88 -45.81 56.05 -5.48
C MET A 88 -46.07 54.60 -5.06
N TRP A 89 -47.33 54.21 -4.86
CA TRP A 89 -47.72 52.83 -4.57
C TRP A 89 -47.36 51.86 -5.71
N GLN A 90 -47.65 52.22 -6.97
CA GLN A 90 -47.27 51.41 -8.14
C GLN A 90 -45.75 51.24 -8.27
N MET A 91 -44.99 52.31 -8.05
CA MET A 91 -43.51 52.28 -8.08
C MET A 91 -42.93 51.41 -6.97
N ALA A 92 -43.48 51.49 -5.75
CA ALA A 92 -43.11 50.62 -4.64
C ALA A 92 -43.40 49.14 -4.96
N GLY A 93 -44.52 48.86 -5.63
CA GLY A 93 -44.86 47.53 -6.17
C GLY A 93 -43.79 46.99 -7.12
N LEU A 94 -43.38 47.77 -8.11
CA LEU A 94 -42.32 47.39 -9.05
C LEU A 94 -40.96 47.20 -8.35
N LYS A 95 -40.64 48.06 -7.38
CA LYS A 95 -39.42 47.96 -6.56
C LYS A 95 -39.39 46.66 -5.76
N ALA A 96 -40.50 46.28 -5.13
CA ALA A 96 -40.59 45.02 -4.40
C ALA A 96 -40.52 43.80 -5.32
N GLN A 97 -41.12 43.85 -6.52
CA GLN A 97 -41.01 42.76 -7.50
C GLN A 97 -39.55 42.55 -7.94
N ARG A 98 -38.81 43.64 -8.21
CA ARG A 98 -37.38 43.57 -8.54
C ARG A 98 -36.56 43.03 -7.37
N ALA A 99 -36.79 43.51 -6.16
CA ALA A 99 -36.12 43.02 -4.95
C ALA A 99 -36.42 41.53 -4.68
N GLN A 100 -37.65 41.08 -4.94
CA GLN A 100 -38.03 39.67 -4.80
C GLN A 100 -37.30 38.79 -5.81
N THR A 101 -37.14 39.27 -7.05
CA THR A 101 -36.38 38.55 -8.09
C THR A 101 -34.90 38.45 -7.71
N ASP A 102 -34.32 39.52 -7.17
CA ASP A 102 -32.93 39.50 -6.68
C ASP A 102 -32.77 38.52 -5.51
N VAL A 103 -33.68 38.53 -4.52
CA VAL A 103 -33.70 37.55 -3.42
C VAL A 103 -33.76 36.11 -3.96
N ASN A 104 -34.60 35.82 -4.96
CA ASN A 104 -34.69 34.49 -5.54
C ASN A 104 -33.35 34.04 -6.16
N ASN A 105 -32.68 34.94 -6.90
CA ASN A 105 -31.38 34.68 -7.50
C ASN A 105 -30.28 34.47 -6.45
N LYS A 106 -30.25 35.33 -5.42
CA LYS A 106 -29.28 35.23 -4.30
C LYS A 106 -29.51 33.97 -3.48
N LYS A 107 -30.76 33.58 -3.27
CA LYS A 107 -31.11 32.33 -2.60
C LYS A 107 -30.60 31.12 -3.37
N ALA A 108 -30.84 31.07 -4.68
CA ALA A 108 -30.32 29.97 -5.52
C ALA A 108 -28.77 29.89 -5.46
N ALA A 109 -28.09 31.03 -5.51
CA ALA A 109 -26.63 31.09 -5.38
C ALA A 109 -26.14 30.64 -3.99
N PHE A 110 -26.86 31.01 -2.92
CA PHE A 110 -26.56 30.56 -1.57
C PHE A 110 -26.78 29.06 -1.39
N ASP A 111 -27.91 28.52 -1.87
CA ASP A 111 -28.22 27.10 -1.79
C ASP A 111 -27.16 26.27 -2.54
N ALA A 112 -26.69 26.74 -3.71
CA ALA A 112 -25.59 26.12 -4.44
C ALA A 112 -24.26 26.15 -3.67
N ALA A 113 -23.94 27.28 -3.02
CA ALA A 113 -22.75 27.40 -2.19
C ALA A 113 -22.81 26.50 -0.94
N ALA A 114 -23.99 26.37 -0.32
CA ALA A 114 -24.22 25.46 0.80
C ALA A 114 -24.01 24.00 0.40
N LYS A 115 -24.51 23.61 -0.78
CA LYS A 115 -24.29 22.28 -1.34
C LYS A 115 -22.80 22.02 -1.58
N GLU A 116 -22.09 22.93 -2.24
CA GLU A 116 -20.66 22.78 -2.51
C GLU A 116 -19.84 22.69 -1.23
N LYS A 117 -20.18 23.47 -0.20
CA LYS A 117 -19.54 23.36 1.12
C LYS A 117 -19.74 21.96 1.72
N SER A 118 -20.98 21.45 1.69
CA SER A 118 -21.28 20.09 2.17
C SER A 118 -20.51 19.02 1.38
N ASP A 119 -20.48 19.13 0.06
CA ASP A 119 -19.75 18.19 -0.81
C ASP A 119 -18.24 18.25 -0.56
N ALA A 120 -17.68 19.43 -0.31
CA ALA A 120 -16.27 19.61 0.04
C ALA A 120 -15.92 19.02 1.41
N ASP A 121 -16.80 19.17 2.41
CA ASP A 121 -16.65 18.56 3.74
C ASP A 121 -16.60 17.01 3.63
N VAL A 122 -17.50 16.42 2.84
CA VAL A 122 -17.55 14.96 2.57
C VAL A 122 -16.33 14.48 1.77
N ALA A 123 -15.87 15.26 0.81
CA ALA A 123 -14.70 14.93 0.02
C ALA A 123 -13.42 14.92 0.88
N LEU A 124 -13.29 15.88 1.80
CA LEU A 124 -12.16 15.95 2.73
C LEU A 124 -12.15 14.76 3.70
N SER A 125 -13.29 14.41 4.31
CA SER A 125 -13.36 13.24 5.21
C SER A 125 -12.99 11.95 4.48
N SER A 126 -13.50 11.77 3.26
CA SER A 126 -13.15 10.63 2.40
C SER A 126 -11.66 10.61 2.02
N ALA A 127 -11.03 11.78 1.81
CA ALA A 127 -9.60 11.88 1.53
C ALA A 127 -8.75 11.52 2.76
N LEU A 128 -9.17 11.95 3.96
CA LEU A 128 -8.50 11.62 5.21
C LEU A 128 -8.52 10.12 5.51
N GLU A 129 -9.65 9.44 5.26
CA GLU A 129 -9.77 7.99 5.40
C GLU A 129 -8.84 7.24 4.43
N ARG A 130 -8.80 7.64 3.16
CA ARG A 130 -7.86 7.07 2.18
C ARG A 130 -6.41 7.27 2.62
N ARG A 131 -6.05 8.47 3.08
CA ARG A 131 -4.71 8.75 3.62
C ARG A 131 -4.39 7.81 4.78
N LYS A 132 -5.34 7.55 5.69
CA LYS A 132 -5.13 6.64 6.82
C LYS A 132 -4.87 5.20 6.38
N GLN A 133 -5.60 4.73 5.38
CA GLN A 133 -5.36 3.41 4.77
C GLN A 133 -3.96 3.33 4.13
N LYS A 134 -3.54 4.38 3.41
CA LYS A 134 -2.20 4.44 2.82
C LYS A 134 -1.08 4.51 3.85
N GLU A 135 -1.31 5.23 4.96
CA GLU A 135 -0.37 5.29 6.09
C GLU A 135 -0.15 3.90 6.69
N ASN A 136 -1.23 3.15 6.93
CA ASN A 136 -1.12 1.78 7.45
C ASN A 136 -0.40 0.86 6.46
N LYS A 137 -0.71 0.96 5.16
CA LYS A 137 -0.04 0.19 4.10
C LYS A 137 1.47 0.47 4.05
N GLU A 138 1.88 1.73 4.19
CA GLU A 138 3.30 2.12 4.24
C GLU A 138 4.00 1.52 5.46
N LYS A 139 3.38 1.59 6.65
CA LYS A 139 3.91 1.00 7.88
C LYS A 139 4.06 -0.52 7.77
N ASP A 140 3.06 -1.21 7.22
CA ASP A 140 3.11 -2.65 7.02
C ASP A 140 4.20 -3.05 6.02
N ALA A 141 4.33 -2.29 4.92
CA ALA A 141 5.39 -2.51 3.94
C ALA A 141 6.78 -2.26 4.55
N LYS A 142 6.93 -1.22 5.36
CA LYS A 142 8.17 -0.93 6.08
C LYS A 142 8.52 -2.02 7.07
N ALA A 143 7.55 -2.47 7.88
CA ALA A 143 7.75 -3.56 8.82
C ALA A 143 8.14 -4.87 8.10
N LYS A 144 7.56 -5.13 6.92
CA LYS A 144 7.94 -6.27 6.09
C LYS A 144 9.37 -6.15 5.56
N LEU A 145 9.76 -4.97 5.04
CA LEU A 145 11.12 -4.69 4.60
C LEU A 145 12.13 -4.88 5.73
N ASP A 146 11.86 -4.31 6.91
CA ASP A 146 12.76 -4.41 8.07
C ASP A 146 12.94 -5.87 8.49
N LYS A 147 11.88 -6.69 8.44
CA LYS A 147 11.97 -8.13 8.71
C LYS A 147 12.78 -8.87 7.65
N GLU A 148 12.48 -8.69 6.37
CA GLU A 148 13.23 -9.36 5.28
C GLU A 148 14.71 -8.95 5.28
N SER A 149 15.01 -7.69 5.62
CA SER A 149 16.39 -7.16 5.74
C SER A 149 17.24 -7.89 6.79
N LYS A 150 16.62 -8.59 7.76
CA LYS A 150 17.34 -9.38 8.77
C LYS A 150 18.24 -10.44 8.13
N ARG A 151 17.89 -10.93 6.94
CA ARG A 151 18.71 -11.90 6.20
C ARG A 151 20.02 -11.33 5.65
N ASN A 152 20.14 -10.00 5.62
CA ASN A 152 21.37 -9.30 5.22
C ASN A 152 22.20 -8.84 6.44
N LYS A 153 21.77 -9.19 7.65
CA LYS A 153 22.45 -8.82 8.91
C LYS A 153 23.14 -10.03 9.52
N PRO A 154 24.21 -9.84 10.33
CA PRO A 154 24.87 -10.94 10.99
C PRO A 154 23.96 -11.73 11.93
N GLY A 155 24.24 -13.01 12.10
CA GLY A 155 23.53 -13.86 13.07
C GLY A 155 24.18 -15.22 13.26
N LYS A 156 23.76 -15.88 14.34
CA LYS A 156 24.29 -17.16 14.79
C LYS A 156 23.36 -18.29 14.34
N ALA A 157 23.91 -19.36 13.77
CA ALA A 157 23.11 -20.51 13.33
C ALA A 157 22.62 -21.37 14.48
N THR A 158 21.34 -21.73 14.44
CA THR A 158 20.64 -22.55 15.43
C THR A 158 19.95 -23.74 14.76
N GLY A 159 19.39 -24.63 15.57
CA GLY A 159 18.65 -25.80 15.09
C GLY A 159 19.47 -27.08 15.04
N LYS A 160 18.76 -28.20 14.97
CA LYS A 160 19.35 -29.56 15.00
C LYS A 160 19.44 -30.21 13.64
N GLY A 161 18.65 -29.75 12.66
CA GLY A 161 18.45 -30.47 11.41
C GLY A 161 17.73 -31.80 11.64
N LYS A 162 17.66 -32.60 10.58
CA LYS A 162 17.05 -33.95 10.63
C LYS A 162 18.03 -34.99 10.09
N PRO A 163 17.97 -36.24 10.58
CA PRO A 163 18.72 -37.33 9.98
C PRO A 163 18.26 -37.55 8.54
N VAL A 164 19.21 -37.73 7.62
CA VAL A 164 18.93 -37.97 6.20
C VAL A 164 19.70 -39.17 5.70
N ASN A 165 19.14 -39.85 4.70
CA ASN A 165 19.75 -40.99 4.03
C ASN A 165 20.40 -40.57 2.68
N ASN A 166 20.91 -41.55 1.93
CA ASN A 166 21.61 -41.35 0.66
C ASN A 166 20.69 -40.88 -0.49
N LYS A 167 19.39 -40.68 -0.22
CA LYS A 167 18.39 -40.13 -1.13
C LYS A 167 17.88 -38.76 -0.66
N TRP A 168 18.67 -38.04 0.15
CA TRP A 168 18.32 -36.74 0.73
C TRP A 168 17.66 -35.78 -0.25
N LEU A 169 18.22 -35.58 -1.45
CA LEU A 169 17.67 -34.60 -2.42
C LEU A 169 16.42 -35.08 -3.17
N ASN A 170 16.01 -36.34 -3.06
CA ASN A 170 14.79 -36.81 -3.73
C ASN A 170 13.52 -36.11 -3.21
N ASN A 171 13.58 -35.58 -1.99
CA ASN A 171 12.48 -34.83 -1.38
C ASN A 171 12.54 -33.33 -1.67
N ALA A 172 13.62 -32.80 -2.26
CA ALA A 172 13.76 -31.37 -2.56
C ALA A 172 12.78 -30.90 -3.67
N GLY A 173 12.27 -31.84 -4.47
CA GLY A 173 11.20 -31.62 -5.44
C GLY A 173 9.78 -31.88 -4.91
N LYS A 174 9.62 -32.24 -3.64
CA LYS A 174 8.35 -32.68 -3.03
C LYS A 174 8.04 -31.90 -1.75
N ASP A 175 6.80 -31.97 -1.29
CA ASP A 175 6.34 -31.46 0.02
C ASP A 175 6.95 -30.08 0.39
N LEU A 176 7.56 -29.94 1.56
CA LEU A 176 8.26 -28.70 1.97
C LEU A 176 9.74 -28.69 1.59
N GLY A 177 10.20 -29.64 0.78
CA GLY A 177 11.61 -29.84 0.43
C GLY A 177 12.34 -30.81 1.36
N SER A 178 13.66 -30.89 1.17
CA SER A 178 14.53 -31.72 2.00
C SER A 178 15.04 -30.92 3.20
N PRO A 179 14.96 -31.44 4.43
CA PRO A 179 15.43 -30.71 5.61
C PRO A 179 16.95 -30.53 5.59
N VAL A 180 17.46 -29.58 6.38
CA VAL A 180 18.90 -29.49 6.67
C VAL A 180 19.37 -30.79 7.35
N PRO A 181 20.42 -31.46 6.84
CA PRO A 181 20.96 -32.65 7.47
C PRO A 181 21.55 -32.34 8.86
N ASP A 182 21.24 -33.18 9.84
CA ASP A 182 21.75 -33.08 11.22
C ASP A 182 23.28 -32.95 11.33
N ARG A 183 24.01 -33.76 10.56
CA ARG A 183 25.48 -33.72 10.44
C ARG A 183 26.01 -32.40 9.89
N ILE A 184 25.26 -31.72 9.04
CA ILE A 184 25.61 -30.39 8.55
C ILE A 184 25.25 -29.33 9.60
N ALA A 185 24.07 -29.45 10.21
CA ALA A 185 23.65 -28.56 11.29
C ALA A 185 24.64 -28.56 12.46
N ASN A 186 25.14 -29.72 12.89
CA ASN A 186 26.14 -29.82 13.95
C ASN A 186 27.44 -29.07 13.63
N LYS A 187 27.85 -28.98 12.37
CA LYS A 187 29.06 -28.25 11.96
C LYS A 187 28.86 -26.75 11.84
N LEU A 188 27.62 -26.30 11.62
CA LEU A 188 27.28 -24.89 11.42
C LEU A 188 26.72 -24.24 12.68
N ARG A 189 26.16 -25.02 13.60
CA ARG A 189 25.58 -24.55 14.85
C ARG A 189 26.61 -23.73 15.61
N ASP A 190 26.10 -22.66 16.22
CA ASP A 190 26.84 -21.71 17.00
C ASP A 190 27.87 -20.85 16.25
N LYS A 191 28.04 -21.04 14.94
CA LYS A 191 28.84 -20.16 14.10
C LYS A 191 28.08 -18.89 13.76
N GLU A 192 28.79 -17.78 13.72
CA GLU A 192 28.29 -16.50 13.24
C GLU A 192 28.52 -16.36 11.74
N PHE A 193 27.51 -15.83 11.05
CA PHE A 193 27.53 -15.54 9.63
C PHE A 193 27.24 -14.07 9.41
N LYS A 194 27.86 -13.45 8.40
CA LYS A 194 27.66 -12.02 8.12
C LYS A 194 26.31 -11.73 7.46
N SER A 195 25.78 -12.71 6.75
CA SER A 195 24.48 -12.66 6.07
C SER A 195 23.97 -14.09 5.80
N PHE A 196 22.71 -14.22 5.40
CA PHE A 196 22.14 -15.49 4.99
C PHE A 196 22.80 -16.04 3.71
N ASP A 197 23.33 -15.18 2.82
CA ASP A 197 24.12 -15.66 1.67
C ASP A 197 25.46 -16.26 2.11
N ASP A 198 26.10 -15.69 3.15
CA ASP A 198 27.30 -16.27 3.76
C ASP A 198 27.00 -17.64 4.39
N PHE A 199 25.90 -17.73 5.15
CA PHE A 199 25.38 -19.03 5.64
C PHE A 199 25.14 -20.02 4.50
N ARG A 200 24.45 -19.61 3.42
CA ARG A 200 24.18 -20.46 2.25
C ARG A 200 25.47 -20.96 1.60
N LYS A 201 26.51 -20.11 1.47
CA LYS A 201 27.82 -20.51 0.94
C LYS A 201 28.44 -21.59 1.82
N LYS A 202 28.52 -21.35 3.14
CA LYS A 202 29.09 -22.31 4.10
C LYS A 202 28.30 -23.60 4.20
N PHE A 203 26.98 -23.54 4.09
CA PHE A 203 26.13 -24.72 4.00
C PHE A 203 26.55 -25.65 2.86
N TRP A 204 26.70 -25.11 1.65
CA TRP A 204 27.12 -25.92 0.50
C TRP A 204 28.57 -26.39 0.58
N GLU A 205 29.49 -25.58 1.13
CA GLU A 205 30.86 -26.01 1.40
C GLU A 205 30.89 -27.23 2.33
N GLU A 206 30.11 -27.23 3.42
CA GLU A 206 30.06 -28.36 4.36
C GLU A 206 29.40 -29.61 3.77
N VAL A 207 28.37 -29.43 2.94
CA VAL A 207 27.78 -30.55 2.16
C VAL A 207 28.82 -31.17 1.22
N SER A 208 29.68 -30.38 0.60
CA SER A 208 30.71 -30.90 -0.32
C SER A 208 31.81 -31.72 0.35
N LYS A 209 32.03 -31.50 1.66
CA LYS A 209 33.02 -32.22 2.48
C LYS A 209 32.47 -33.51 3.07
N ASP A 210 31.15 -33.69 3.05
CA ASP A 210 30.51 -34.88 3.60
C ASP A 210 30.49 -36.01 2.56
N PRO A 211 31.14 -37.15 2.82
CA PRO A 211 31.28 -38.22 1.82
C PRO A 211 29.95 -38.90 1.47
N GLU A 212 28.96 -38.93 2.36
CA GLU A 212 27.66 -39.57 2.08
C GLU A 212 26.71 -38.62 1.34
N LEU A 213 26.74 -37.33 1.65
CA LEU A 213 25.93 -36.33 0.96
C LEU A 213 26.50 -35.97 -0.42
N SER A 214 27.82 -35.77 -0.53
CA SER A 214 28.49 -35.36 -1.77
C SER A 214 28.40 -36.40 -2.91
N LYS A 215 28.26 -37.69 -2.58
CA LYS A 215 28.04 -38.79 -3.54
C LYS A 215 26.78 -38.61 -4.39
N GLN A 216 25.80 -37.84 -3.93
CA GLN A 216 24.56 -37.59 -4.66
C GLN A 216 24.72 -36.55 -5.79
N PHE A 217 25.89 -35.91 -5.90
CA PHE A 217 26.15 -34.82 -6.83
C PHE A 217 27.17 -35.22 -7.90
N SER A 218 27.00 -34.67 -9.10
CA SER A 218 28.01 -34.78 -10.16
C SER A 218 29.31 -34.06 -9.76
N ARG A 219 30.43 -34.42 -10.40
CA ARG A 219 31.73 -33.75 -10.20
C ARG A 219 31.62 -32.23 -10.31
N ASN A 220 30.95 -31.73 -11.36
CA ASN A 220 30.76 -30.29 -11.57
C ASN A 220 29.95 -29.65 -10.44
N ASN A 221 28.93 -30.34 -9.89
CA ASN A 221 28.18 -29.84 -8.75
C ASN A 221 29.01 -29.84 -7.47
N ASN A 222 29.83 -30.87 -7.25
CA ASN A 222 30.77 -30.90 -6.13
C ASN A 222 31.77 -29.74 -6.20
N ASP A 223 32.35 -29.47 -7.38
CA ASP A 223 33.30 -28.36 -7.55
C ASP A 223 32.63 -26.99 -7.35
N ARG A 224 31.34 -26.83 -7.71
CA ARG A 224 30.55 -25.64 -7.38
C ARG A 224 30.35 -25.47 -5.87
N MET A 225 29.97 -26.55 -5.18
CA MET A 225 29.70 -26.51 -3.74
C MET A 225 30.97 -26.22 -2.92
N LYS A 226 32.13 -26.77 -3.33
CA LYS A 226 33.43 -26.48 -2.70
C LYS A 226 33.79 -24.99 -2.68
N VAL A 227 33.29 -24.22 -3.66
CA VAL A 227 33.47 -22.76 -3.73
C VAL A 227 32.23 -21.98 -3.26
N GLY A 228 31.33 -22.62 -2.51
CA GLY A 228 30.15 -22.00 -1.90
C GLY A 228 28.97 -21.73 -2.85
N LYS A 229 29.03 -22.21 -4.10
CA LYS A 229 27.92 -22.08 -5.06
C LYS A 229 26.92 -23.22 -4.85
N ALA A 230 25.63 -22.89 -4.92
CA ALA A 230 24.59 -23.91 -4.90
C ALA A 230 24.72 -24.86 -6.12
N PRO A 231 24.51 -26.18 -5.90
CA PRO A 231 24.52 -27.17 -6.97
C PRO A 231 23.34 -26.94 -7.92
N LYS A 232 23.51 -27.35 -9.17
CA LYS A 232 22.46 -27.30 -10.20
C LYS A 232 21.45 -28.44 -9.97
N THR A 233 20.17 -28.11 -10.18
CA THR A 233 19.06 -29.07 -10.23
C THR A 233 19.00 -29.80 -11.58
N ARG A 234 18.13 -30.80 -11.70
CA ARG A 234 17.85 -31.46 -12.98
C ARG A 234 17.07 -30.50 -13.90
N THR A 235 17.16 -30.68 -15.20
CA THR A 235 16.48 -29.84 -16.20
C THR A 235 14.96 -29.82 -16.06
N GLN A 236 14.34 -30.84 -15.46
CA GLN A 236 12.89 -30.85 -15.20
C GLN A 236 12.47 -30.05 -13.95
N ASP A 237 13.43 -29.71 -13.09
CA ASP A 237 13.22 -29.09 -11.77
C ASP A 237 13.59 -27.58 -11.75
N VAL A 238 14.05 -27.05 -12.89
CA VAL A 238 14.33 -25.62 -13.12
C VAL A 238 13.03 -24.84 -13.32
N SER A 239 13.04 -23.56 -12.95
CA SER A 239 12.06 -22.58 -13.40
C SER A 239 12.74 -21.36 -14.00
N GLY A 240 12.63 -21.20 -15.32
CA GLY A 240 13.26 -20.11 -16.05
C GLY A 240 14.77 -20.05 -15.82
N LYS A 241 15.27 -18.92 -15.31
CA LYS A 241 16.71 -18.75 -15.01
C LYS A 241 17.15 -19.40 -13.68
N ARG A 242 16.20 -19.78 -12.82
CA ARG A 242 16.45 -20.43 -11.52
C ARG A 242 16.72 -21.91 -11.76
N THR A 243 18.00 -22.26 -11.69
CA THR A 243 18.52 -23.60 -12.09
C THR A 243 19.29 -24.30 -10.98
N SER A 244 19.51 -23.64 -9.84
CA SER A 244 20.23 -24.19 -8.68
C SER A 244 19.27 -24.52 -7.55
N PHE A 245 19.64 -25.47 -6.68
CA PHE A 245 18.88 -25.69 -5.44
C PHE A 245 18.87 -24.42 -4.59
N GLU A 246 17.77 -24.22 -3.88
CA GLU A 246 17.52 -23.02 -3.09
C GLU A 246 17.26 -23.40 -1.63
N LEU A 247 17.61 -22.49 -0.72
CA LEU A 247 17.28 -22.62 0.70
C LEU A 247 16.02 -21.79 0.96
N HIS A 248 14.95 -22.46 1.37
CA HIS A 248 13.66 -21.88 1.66
C HIS A 248 13.39 -21.89 3.17
N HIS A 249 12.73 -20.85 3.66
CA HIS A 249 12.27 -20.79 5.05
C HIS A 249 10.83 -21.29 5.14
N GLU A 250 10.58 -22.36 5.90
CA GLU A 250 9.22 -22.92 6.07
C GLU A 250 8.26 -21.89 6.69
N LYS A 251 8.67 -21.30 7.82
CA LYS A 251 8.09 -20.07 8.39
C LYS A 251 8.82 -18.85 7.80
N PRO A 252 8.14 -17.99 7.02
CA PRO A 252 8.77 -16.85 6.36
C PRO A 252 9.41 -15.85 7.33
N ILE A 253 10.49 -15.21 6.90
CA ILE A 253 11.20 -14.19 7.69
C ILE A 253 10.27 -13.00 8.01
N SER A 254 9.46 -12.55 7.03
CA SER A 254 8.41 -11.54 7.22
C SER A 254 7.33 -11.91 8.24
N GLN A 255 7.20 -13.21 8.58
CA GLN A 255 6.30 -13.72 9.63
C GLN A 255 7.05 -14.10 10.91
N ASN A 256 8.22 -13.50 11.15
CA ASN A 256 9.08 -13.78 12.30
C ASN A 256 9.64 -15.22 12.32
N GLY A 257 9.88 -15.82 11.16
CA GLY A 257 10.69 -17.03 11.05
C GLY A 257 12.17 -16.76 11.37
N GLY A 258 12.84 -17.74 11.97
CA GLY A 258 14.27 -17.65 12.26
C GLY A 258 15.09 -17.63 10.97
N VAL A 259 15.93 -16.61 10.79
CA VAL A 259 16.78 -16.45 9.59
C VAL A 259 17.83 -17.55 9.48
N TYR A 260 18.51 -17.83 10.60
CA TYR A 260 19.60 -18.81 10.71
C TYR A 260 19.17 -20.06 11.47
N ASP A 261 17.86 -20.27 11.62
CA ASP A 261 17.29 -21.46 12.23
C ASP A 261 17.24 -22.58 11.20
N MET A 262 18.13 -23.56 11.33
CA MET A 262 18.25 -24.68 10.40
C MET A 262 17.05 -25.63 10.47
N ASP A 263 16.26 -25.59 11.55
CA ASP A 263 15.01 -26.35 11.64
C ASP A 263 13.87 -25.64 10.88
N ASN A 264 14.05 -24.35 10.57
CA ASN A 264 13.15 -23.54 9.73
C ASN A 264 13.60 -23.51 8.25
N ILE A 265 14.65 -24.24 7.86
CA ILE A 265 15.23 -24.18 6.51
C ILE A 265 15.08 -25.53 5.79
N SER A 266 14.62 -25.49 4.54
CA SER A 266 14.59 -26.63 3.64
C SER A 266 15.32 -26.35 2.32
N VAL A 267 15.91 -27.40 1.76
CA VAL A 267 16.48 -27.42 0.42
C VAL A 267 15.36 -27.77 -0.56
N VAL A 268 15.12 -26.88 -1.51
CA VAL A 268 14.08 -27.03 -2.52
C VAL A 268 14.64 -26.86 -3.92
N THR A 269 14.00 -27.50 -4.90
CA THR A 269 14.20 -27.20 -6.31
C THR A 269 13.50 -25.87 -6.67
N PRO A 270 13.98 -25.12 -7.67
CA PRO A 270 13.33 -23.90 -8.13
C PRO A 270 11.85 -24.08 -8.46
N LYS A 271 11.50 -25.14 -9.20
CA LYS A 271 10.11 -25.45 -9.51
C LYS A 271 9.29 -25.67 -8.25
N ARG A 272 9.79 -26.48 -7.31
CA ARG A 272 9.08 -26.75 -6.06
C ARG A 272 8.94 -25.51 -5.18
N HIS A 273 9.96 -24.66 -5.11
CA HIS A 273 9.90 -23.42 -4.33
C HIS A 273 8.77 -22.50 -4.83
N ILE A 274 8.61 -22.40 -6.15
CA ILE A 274 7.50 -21.65 -6.75
C ILE A 274 6.16 -22.32 -6.42
N ASP A 275 6.06 -23.64 -6.51
CA ASP A 275 4.81 -24.36 -6.20
C ASP A 275 4.40 -24.16 -4.72
N ILE A 276 5.36 -24.11 -3.79
CA ILE A 276 5.11 -23.81 -2.37
C ILE A 276 4.52 -22.41 -2.19
N HIS A 277 4.97 -21.43 -2.97
CA HIS A 277 4.44 -20.06 -2.91
C HIS A 277 3.15 -19.85 -3.71
N ARG A 278 2.89 -20.67 -4.74
CA ARG A 278 1.66 -20.64 -5.54
C ARG A 278 0.49 -21.39 -4.89
N GLY A 279 0.78 -22.43 -4.12
CA GLY A 279 -0.20 -23.28 -3.43
C GLY A 279 -0.56 -22.79 -2.01
N LYS A 280 -0.28 -21.52 -1.71
CA LYS A 280 -0.82 -20.78 -0.57
C LYS A 280 -1.89 -19.80 -1.05
#